data_AF-A0A511RLK5-F1
#
_entry.id   AF-A0A511RLK5-F1
#
_cell.length_a   1.000
_cell.length_b   1.000
_cell.length_c   1.000
_cell.angle_alpha   90.00
_cell.angle_beta   90.00
_cell.angle_gamma   90.00
#
_symmetry.space_group_name_H-M   'P 1'
#
loop_
_entity.id
_entity.type
_entity.pdbx_description
1 polymer ?
#
loop_
_entity_poly.entity_id
_entity_poly.type
_entity_poly.pdbx_seq_one_letter_code
_entity_poly.pdbx_strand_id
1 'polypeptide(L)'
;MNGLIAAAVWGGLGGWLAWRVHLPGGAVVGAMLATALFNFTQPVRAVMPVGLEVLVQIAVGVMIGLSADRSLLPMLRTVLPLALMGALGFLVFGFSLAALAVRMGWLDAATALFGFTPGGISVMSLVAAEEGGQGAVVATMHFVRVVTILLAAPLIVRLWLHLRAGG
;
A
#
# COMPACT_ATOMS: atom_id res chain seq x y z
N MET A 1 -5.21 22.05 -12.73
CA MET A 1 -6.38 21.18 -13.02
C MET A 1 -6.06 20.14 -14.11
N ASN A 2 -5.44 20.55 -15.23
CA ASN A 2 -5.13 19.64 -16.35
C ASN A 2 -4.25 18.43 -15.98
N GLY A 3 -3.24 18.61 -15.11
CA GLY A 3 -2.36 17.51 -14.68
C GLY A 3 -3.06 16.42 -13.87
N LEU A 4 -4.04 16.79 -13.02
CA LEU A 4 -4.80 15.82 -12.23
C LEU A 4 -5.73 14.98 -13.12
N ILE A 5 -6.42 15.63 -14.07
CA ILE A 5 -7.29 14.93 -15.02
C ILE A 5 -6.46 13.98 -15.89
N ALA A 6 -5.31 14.44 -16.38
CA ALA A 6 -4.41 13.60 -17.15
C ALA A 6 -3.91 12.40 -16.33
N ALA A 7 -3.46 12.61 -15.08
CA ALA A 7 -3.08 11.51 -14.20
C ALA A 7 -4.24 10.54 -13.94
N ALA A 8 -5.46 11.03 -13.74
CA ALA A 8 -6.64 10.19 -13.55
C ALA A 8 -6.95 9.34 -14.79
N VAL A 9 -6.81 9.90 -16.00
CA VAL A 9 -6.98 9.17 -17.26
C VAL A 9 -5.89 8.10 -17.41
N TRP A 10 -4.63 8.44 -17.17
CA TRP A 10 -3.53 7.47 -17.20
C TRP A 10 -3.70 6.35 -16.18
N GLY A 11 -4.09 6.70 -14.95
CA GLY A 11 -4.41 5.74 -13.90
C GLY A 11 -5.57 4.83 -14.27
N GLY A 12 -6.65 5.40 -14.84
CA GLY A 12 -7.80 4.64 -15.32
C GLY A 12 -7.44 3.67 -16.44
N LEU A 13 -6.66 4.10 -17.44
CA LEU A 13 -6.18 3.26 -18.53
C LEU A 13 -5.26 2.15 -18.02
N GLY A 14 -4.30 2.48 -17.15
CA GLY A 14 -3.39 1.52 -16.55
C GLY A 14 -4.12 0.47 -15.71
N GLY A 15 -5.05 0.91 -14.88
CA GLY A 15 -5.89 0.03 -14.07
C GLY A 15 -6.78 -0.88 -14.92
N TRP A 16 -7.41 -0.34 -15.97
CA TRP A 16 -8.24 -1.12 -16.89
C TRP A 16 -7.43 -2.18 -17.65
N LEU A 17 -6.24 -1.80 -18.15
CA LEU A 17 -5.35 -2.72 -18.86
C LEU A 17 -4.84 -3.84 -17.95
N ALA A 18 -4.40 -3.50 -16.74
CA ALA A 18 -3.92 -4.46 -15.75
C ALA A 18 -5.03 -5.40 -15.27
N TRP A 19 -6.26 -4.90 -15.15
CA TRP A 19 -7.44 -5.74 -14.89
C TRP A 19 -7.74 -6.72 -16.03
N ARG A 20 -7.65 -6.26 -17.30
CA ARG A 20 -7.85 -7.10 -18.50
C ARG A 20 -6.87 -8.26 -18.60
N VAL A 21 -5.61 -8.05 -18.20
CA VAL A 21 -4.58 -9.12 -18.19
C VAL A 21 -4.64 -10.00 -16.94
N HIS A 22 -5.69 -9.87 -16.12
CA HIS A 22 -5.90 -10.64 -14.88
C HIS A 22 -4.74 -10.52 -13.88
N LEU A 23 -4.10 -9.35 -13.85
CA LEU A 23 -3.07 -9.08 -12.86
C LEU A 23 -3.70 -9.05 -11.46
N PRO A 24 -3.11 -9.70 -10.45
CA PRO A 24 -3.67 -9.66 -9.11
C PRO A 24 -3.63 -8.24 -8.52
N GLY A 25 -4.76 -7.78 -7.99
CA GLY A 25 -4.92 -6.37 -7.63
C GLY A 25 -4.83 -5.41 -8.83
N GLY A 26 -5.05 -5.91 -10.06
CA GLY A 26 -4.69 -5.25 -11.32
C GLY A 26 -5.20 -3.82 -11.45
N ALA A 27 -6.44 -3.53 -11.07
CA ALA A 27 -6.97 -2.16 -11.12
C ALA A 27 -6.13 -1.18 -10.28
N VAL A 28 -5.76 -1.56 -9.05
CA VAL A 28 -4.99 -0.73 -8.12
C VAL A 28 -3.53 -0.65 -8.57
N VAL A 29 -2.90 -1.80 -8.82
CA VAL A 29 -1.49 -1.87 -9.24
C VAL A 29 -1.27 -1.13 -10.55
N GLY A 30 -2.13 -1.36 -11.55
CA GLY A 30 -2.09 -0.70 -12.85
C GLY A 30 -2.26 0.80 -12.75
N ALA A 31 -3.20 1.27 -11.91
CA ALA A 31 -3.39 2.70 -11.68
C ALA A 31 -2.17 3.34 -10.99
N MET A 32 -1.59 2.67 -9.99
CA MET A 32 -0.39 3.13 -9.28
C MET A 32 0.82 3.25 -10.23
N LEU A 33 1.08 2.23 -11.04
CA LEU A 33 2.21 2.22 -11.98
C LEU A 33 2.02 3.25 -13.10
N ALA A 34 0.81 3.36 -13.67
CA ALA A 34 0.55 4.31 -14.75
C ALA A 34 0.59 5.77 -14.28
N THR A 35 0.09 6.06 -13.08
CA THR A 35 0.20 7.41 -12.49
C THR A 35 1.63 7.76 -12.08
N ALA A 36 2.42 6.78 -11.62
CA ALA A 36 3.85 6.98 -11.40
C ALA A 36 4.59 7.30 -12.71
N LEU A 37 4.34 6.51 -13.77
CA LEU A 37 4.94 6.72 -15.09
C LEU A 37 4.55 8.09 -15.68
N PHE A 38 3.29 8.50 -15.52
CA PHE A 38 2.83 9.83 -15.91
C PHE A 38 3.64 10.93 -15.21
N ASN A 39 3.81 10.84 -13.89
CA ASN A 39 4.57 11.85 -13.13
C ASN A 39 6.07 11.88 -13.47
N PHE A 40 6.65 10.77 -13.95
CA PHE A 40 8.05 10.74 -14.41
C PHE A 40 8.23 11.28 -15.84
N THR A 41 7.26 11.04 -16.72
CA THR A 41 7.39 11.36 -18.15
C THR A 41 6.84 12.73 -18.52
N GLN A 42 5.92 13.27 -17.73
CA GLN A 42 5.25 14.53 -18.03
C GLN A 42 5.82 15.68 -17.19
N PRO A 43 6.01 16.87 -17.79
CA PRO A 43 6.48 18.05 -17.05
C PRO A 43 5.42 18.61 -16.09
N VAL A 44 4.15 18.21 -16.26
CA VAL A 44 3.04 18.65 -15.41
C VAL A 44 2.89 17.69 -14.24
N ARG A 45 3.18 18.16 -13.03
CA ARG A 45 2.92 17.40 -11.80
C ARG A 45 1.44 17.33 -11.50
N ALA A 46 0.95 16.13 -11.23
CA ALA A 46 -0.39 15.95 -10.71
C ALA A 46 -0.39 16.24 -9.21
N VAL A 47 -1.00 17.37 -8.82
CA VAL A 47 -1.20 17.70 -7.41
C VAL A 47 -2.59 17.24 -7.01
N MET A 48 -2.64 16.39 -5.98
CA MET A 48 -3.92 15.97 -5.39
C MET A 48 -4.58 17.17 -4.70
N PRO A 49 -5.85 17.48 -4.98
CA PRO A 49 -6.59 18.51 -4.25
C PRO A 49 -6.68 18.14 -2.77
N VAL A 50 -6.53 19.13 -1.90
CA VAL A 50 -6.69 18.95 -0.45
C VAL A 50 -8.09 18.39 -0.18
N GLY A 51 -8.16 17.32 0.64
CA GLY A 51 -9.41 16.69 1.04
C GLY A 51 -9.95 15.60 0.10
N LEU A 52 -9.47 15.48 -1.15
CA LEU A 52 -9.93 14.42 -2.04
C LEU A 52 -9.54 13.02 -1.54
N GLU A 53 -8.32 12.88 -0.99
CA GLU A 53 -7.88 11.64 -0.35
C GLU A 53 -8.80 11.24 0.81
N VAL A 54 -9.19 12.21 1.65
CA VAL A 54 -10.09 11.99 2.78
C VAL A 54 -11.46 11.52 2.28
N LEU A 55 -12.00 12.13 1.23
CA LEU A 55 -13.28 11.72 0.64
C LEU A 55 -13.23 10.28 0.12
N VAL A 56 -12.16 9.91 -0.57
CA VAL A 56 -11.95 8.54 -1.07
C VAL A 56 -11.82 7.55 0.10
N GLN A 57 -11.07 7.90 1.14
CA GLN A 57 -10.93 7.06 2.34
C GLN A 57 -12.27 6.86 3.07
N ILE A 58 -13.08 7.91 3.19
CA ILE A 58 -14.44 7.82 3.75
C ILE A 58 -15.29 6.87 2.90
N ALA A 59 -15.30 7.03 1.57
CA ALA A 59 -16.07 6.17 0.69
C ALA A 59 -15.65 4.69 0.79
N VAL A 60 -14.35 4.41 0.80
CA VAL A 60 -13.81 3.05 0.99
C VAL A 60 -14.18 2.50 2.37
N GLY A 61 -14.08 3.31 3.42
CA GLY A 61 -14.50 2.94 4.77
C GLY A 61 -15.98 2.58 4.86
N VAL A 62 -16.85 3.35 4.22
CA VAL A 62 -18.28 3.06 4.12
C VAL A 62 -18.53 1.76 3.36
N MET A 63 -17.86 1.53 2.23
CA MET A 63 -18.00 0.27 1.47
C MET A 63 -17.58 -0.96 2.30
N ILE A 64 -16.46 -0.87 3.02
CA ILE A 64 -15.99 -1.93 3.91
C ILE A 64 -17.00 -2.14 5.05
N GLY A 65 -17.49 -1.05 5.65
CA GLY A 65 -18.48 -1.10 6.73
C GLY A 65 -19.82 -1.71 6.30
N LEU A 66 -20.30 -1.39 5.10
CA LEU A 66 -21.52 -1.97 4.53
C LEU A 66 -21.37 -3.46 4.18
N SER A 67 -20.14 -3.92 3.94
CA SER A 67 -19.83 -5.34 3.72
C SER A 67 -19.84 -6.15 5.01
N ALA A 68 -19.93 -5.51 6.18
CA ALA A 68 -19.98 -6.19 7.46
C ALA A 68 -21.41 -6.66 7.76
N ASP A 69 -21.57 -7.97 7.94
CA ASP A 69 -22.84 -8.59 8.33
C ASP A 69 -22.72 -9.35 9.66
N ARG A 70 -23.84 -9.89 10.16
CA ARG A 70 -23.85 -10.69 11.40
C ARG A 70 -23.17 -12.06 11.23
N SER A 71 -23.00 -12.54 10.00
CA SER A 71 -22.36 -13.83 9.73
C SER A 71 -20.84 -13.79 9.96
N LEU A 72 -20.24 -12.60 9.97
CA LEU A 72 -18.84 -12.39 10.33
C LEU A 72 -18.56 -12.50 11.83
N LEU A 73 -19.54 -12.32 12.72
CA LEU A 73 -19.30 -12.31 14.18
C LEU A 73 -18.68 -13.61 14.73
N PRO A 74 -19.16 -14.81 14.33
CA PRO A 74 -18.51 -16.06 14.73
C PRO A 74 -17.10 -16.20 14.16
N MET A 75 -16.90 -15.82 12.89
CA MET A 75 -15.59 -15.87 12.22
C MET A 75 -14.58 -14.93 12.88
N LEU A 76 -15.03 -13.75 13.31
CA LEU A 76 -14.21 -12.74 13.97
C LEU A 76 -13.56 -13.29 15.23
N ARG A 77 -14.24 -14.14 16.02
CA ARG A 77 -13.65 -14.74 17.23
C ARG A 77 -12.42 -15.59 16.92
N THR A 78 -12.39 -16.23 15.75
CA THR A 78 -11.27 -17.07 15.31
C THR A 78 -10.20 -16.25 14.58
N VAL A 79 -10.61 -15.28 13.76
CA VAL A 79 -9.69 -14.48 12.94
C VAL A 79 -9.03 -13.36 13.73
N LEU A 80 -9.73 -12.73 14.69
CA LEU A 80 -9.23 -11.58 15.43
C LEU A 80 -7.92 -11.88 16.20
N PRO A 81 -7.78 -12.99 16.94
CA PRO A 81 -6.51 -13.32 17.59
C PRO A 81 -5.36 -13.50 16.58
N LEU A 82 -5.62 -14.18 15.46
CA LEU A 82 -4.63 -14.35 14.39
C LEU A 82 -4.24 -13.01 13.76
N ALA A 83 -5.22 -12.15 13.50
CA ALA A 83 -5.00 -10.83 12.93
C ALA A 83 -4.19 -9.93 13.88
N LEU A 84 -4.50 -9.94 15.18
CA LEU A 84 -3.74 -9.21 16.19
C LEU A 84 -2.32 -9.74 16.33
N MET A 85 -2.14 -11.06 16.36
CA MET A 85 -0.81 -11.67 16.40
C MET A 85 0.01 -11.33 15.15
N GLY A 86 -0.62 -11.36 13.97
CA GLY A 86 0.00 -10.94 12.71
C GLY A 86 0.37 -9.46 12.71
N ALA A 87 -0.52 -8.59 13.19
CA ALA A 87 -0.27 -7.15 13.29
C ALA A 87 0.89 -6.85 14.24
N LEU A 88 0.92 -7.46 15.42
CA LEU A 88 2.03 -7.35 16.38
C LEU A 88 3.33 -7.90 15.79
N GLY A 89 3.27 -9.04 15.10
CA GLY A 89 4.42 -9.63 14.42
C GLY A 89 5.00 -8.70 13.36
N PHE A 90 4.15 -8.12 12.51
CA PHE A 90 4.57 -7.11 11.53
C PHE A 90 5.16 -5.87 12.18
N LEU A 91 4.58 -5.42 13.29
CA LEU A 91 5.08 -4.26 14.02
C LEU A 91 6.48 -4.52 14.57
N VAL A 92 6.66 -5.63 15.31
CA VAL A 92 7.97 -6.03 15.86
C VAL A 92 9.00 -6.20 14.74
N PHE A 93 8.63 -6.85 13.64
CA PHE A 93 9.51 -7.02 12.48
C PHE A 93 9.89 -5.68 11.83
N GLY A 94 8.92 -4.78 11.65
CA GLY A 94 9.14 -3.44 11.12
C GLY A 94 10.08 -2.61 11.98
N PHE A 95 9.87 -2.59 13.30
CA PHE A 95 10.78 -1.94 14.25
C PHE A 95 12.18 -2.55 14.24
N SER A 96 12.27 -3.87 14.14
CA SER A 96 13.56 -4.57 14.07
C SER A 96 14.34 -4.19 12.80
N LEU A 97 13.67 -4.13 11.65
CA LEU A 97 14.26 -3.67 10.40
C LEU A 97 14.64 -2.19 10.44
N ALA A 98 13.81 -1.34 11.03
CA ALA A 98 14.13 0.07 11.21
C ALA A 98 15.38 0.26 12.08
N ALA A 99 15.46 -0.43 13.22
CA ALA A 99 16.63 -0.40 14.09
C ALA A 99 17.88 -0.91 13.38
N LEU A 100 17.76 -1.97 12.57
CA LEU A 100 18.86 -2.50 11.76
C LEU A 100 19.33 -1.48 10.72
N ALA A 101 18.41 -0.88 9.96
CA ALA A 101 18.74 0.10 8.92
C ALA A 101 19.46 1.33 9.49
N VAL A 102 19.04 1.81 10.66
CA VAL A 102 19.71 2.91 11.38
C VAL A 102 21.10 2.50 11.84
N ARG A 103 21.24 1.30 12.43
CA ARG A 103 22.55 0.79 12.88
C ARG A 103 23.54 0.58 11.74
N MET A 104 23.05 0.17 10.57
CA MET A 104 23.88 0.01 9.36
C MET A 104 24.17 1.34 8.65
N GLY A 105 23.58 2.45 9.11
CA GLY A 105 23.75 3.77 8.49
C GLY A 105 23.09 3.92 7.13
N TRP A 106 22.10 3.08 6.80
CA TRP A 106 21.40 3.11 5.51
C TRP A 106 20.36 4.23 5.42
N LEU A 107 19.68 4.50 6.54
CA LEU A 107 18.58 5.46 6.64
C LEU A 107 18.68 6.21 7.98
N ASP A 108 18.21 7.46 8.00
CA ASP A 108 17.99 8.19 9.24
C ASP A 108 16.83 7.58 10.05
N ALA A 109 16.78 7.89 11.35
CA ALA A 109 15.84 7.28 12.28
C ALA A 109 14.37 7.50 11.90
N ALA A 110 14.01 8.71 11.46
CA ALA A 110 12.65 9.03 11.05
C ALA A 110 12.26 8.26 9.77
N THR A 111 13.10 8.31 8.73
CA THR A 111 12.85 7.57 7.47
C THR A 111 12.75 6.07 7.69
N ALA A 112 13.63 5.49 8.51
CA ALA A 112 13.59 4.07 8.83
C ALA A 112 12.32 3.70 9.60
N LEU A 113 12.00 4.45 10.67
CA LEU A 113 10.85 4.15 11.52
C LEU A 113 9.55 4.20 10.74
N PHE A 114 9.29 5.30 10.02
CA PHE A 114 8.03 5.47 9.28
C PHE A 114 7.99 4.69 7.97
N GLY A 115 9.14 4.39 7.36
CA GLY A 115 9.22 3.59 6.13
C GLY A 115 9.04 2.09 6.32
N PHE A 116 9.52 1.51 7.43
CA PHE A 116 9.33 0.09 7.74
C PHE A 116 8.04 -0.20 8.49
N THR A 117 7.45 0.79 9.17
CA THR A 117 6.19 0.62 9.88
C THR A 117 5.00 0.55 8.89
N PRO A 118 4.05 -0.38 9.06
CA PRO A 118 2.84 -0.41 8.25
C PRO A 118 1.98 0.84 8.50
N GLY A 119 1.39 1.37 7.43
CA GLY A 119 0.60 2.60 7.50
C GLY A 119 0.24 3.16 6.13
N GLY A 120 -0.60 4.18 6.10
CA GLY A 120 -0.98 4.90 4.88
C GLY A 120 0.22 5.65 4.27
N ILE A 121 0.35 5.60 2.94
CA ILE A 121 1.48 6.22 2.21
C ILE A 121 1.58 7.71 2.56
N SER A 122 0.48 8.46 2.39
CA SER A 122 0.45 9.91 2.62
C SER A 122 0.81 10.27 4.06
N VAL A 123 0.16 9.62 5.03
CA VAL A 123 0.37 9.90 6.47
C VAL A 123 1.81 9.61 6.88
N MET A 124 2.35 8.44 6.54
CA MET A 124 3.70 8.05 6.97
C MET A 124 4.77 8.91 6.31
N SER A 125 4.59 9.27 5.04
CA SER A 125 5.52 10.17 4.34
C SER A 125 5.50 11.60 4.89
N LEU A 126 4.34 12.08 5.32
CA LEU A 126 4.19 13.41 5.91
C LEU A 126 4.85 13.46 7.30
N VAL A 127 4.49 12.53 8.18
CA VAL A 127 5.06 12.47 9.54
C VAL A 127 6.57 12.28 9.50
N ALA A 128 7.08 11.46 8.57
CA ALA A 128 8.53 11.33 8.39
C ALA A 128 9.21 12.65 8.01
N ALA A 129 8.59 13.47 7.16
CA ALA A 129 9.12 14.78 6.79
C ALA A 129 9.04 15.78 7.95
N GLU A 130 7.98 15.72 8.76
CA GLU A 130 7.81 16.56 9.96
C GLU A 130 8.86 16.21 11.04
N GLU A 131 9.23 14.93 11.16
CA GLU A 131 10.28 14.44 12.07
C GLU A 131 11.71 14.56 11.50
N GLY A 132 11.89 15.34 10.42
CA GLY A 132 13.20 15.64 9.84
C GLY A 132 13.79 14.53 8.96
N GLY A 133 13.02 13.50 8.62
CA GLY A 133 13.37 12.45 7.68
C GLY A 133 13.00 12.75 6.23
N GLN A 134 13.14 11.74 5.38
CA GLN A 134 12.95 11.82 3.94
C GLN A 134 11.58 11.26 3.53
N GLY A 135 10.54 12.10 3.58
CA GLY A 135 9.17 11.72 3.24
C GLY A 135 9.02 11.08 1.84
N ALA A 136 9.76 11.55 0.84
CA ALA A 136 9.74 10.97 -0.50
C ALA A 136 10.27 9.52 -0.55
N VAL A 137 11.27 9.19 0.27
CA VAL A 137 11.79 7.82 0.40
C VAL A 137 10.75 6.92 1.05
N VAL A 138 10.12 7.39 2.14
CA VAL A 138 9.03 6.67 2.83
C VAL A 138 7.85 6.40 1.89
N ALA A 139 7.42 7.41 1.12
CA ALA A 139 6.35 7.24 0.13
C ALA A 139 6.70 6.16 -0.90
N THR A 140 7.95 6.15 -1.38
CA THR A 140 8.44 5.17 -2.35
C THR A 140 8.50 3.76 -1.74
N MET A 141 8.99 3.61 -0.50
CA MET A 141 9.01 2.33 0.22
C MET A 141 7.60 1.75 0.35
N HIS A 142 6.62 2.57 0.75
CA HIS A 142 5.24 2.12 0.89
C HIS A 142 4.58 1.82 -0.47
N PHE A 143 4.89 2.59 -1.51
CA PHE A 143 4.45 2.32 -2.88
C PHE A 143 4.93 0.93 -3.35
N VAL A 144 6.25 0.68 -3.25
CA VAL A 144 6.85 -0.61 -3.61
C VAL A 144 6.23 -1.73 -2.79
N ARG A 145 6.04 -1.53 -1.48
CA ARG A 145 5.41 -2.51 -0.59
C ARG A 145 4.00 -2.90 -1.05
N VAL A 146 3.13 -1.93 -1.33
CA VAL A 146 1.74 -2.20 -1.74
C VAL A 146 1.71 -2.96 -3.07
N VAL A 147 2.48 -2.51 -4.07
CA VAL A 147 2.59 -3.19 -5.36
C VAL A 147 3.10 -4.62 -5.17
N THR A 148 4.15 -4.80 -4.36
CA THR A 148 4.75 -6.12 -4.09
C THR A 148 3.76 -7.05 -3.40
N ILE A 149 3.06 -6.59 -2.36
CA ILE A 149 2.09 -7.42 -1.64
C ILE A 149 0.96 -7.86 -2.58
N LEU A 150 0.40 -6.95 -3.37
CA LEU A 150 -0.71 -7.26 -4.26
C LEU A 150 -0.33 -8.29 -5.33
N LEU A 151 0.91 -8.24 -5.83
CA LEU A 151 1.42 -9.17 -6.84
C LEU A 151 1.91 -10.50 -6.24
N ALA A 152 2.66 -10.44 -5.15
CA ALA A 152 3.35 -11.59 -4.56
C ALA A 152 2.41 -12.46 -3.73
N ALA A 153 1.49 -11.90 -2.95
CA ALA A 153 0.60 -12.67 -2.09
C ALA A 153 -0.17 -13.79 -2.84
N PRO A 154 -0.84 -13.53 -3.97
CA PRO A 154 -1.56 -14.57 -4.71
C PRO A 154 -0.61 -15.59 -5.36
N LEU A 155 0.59 -15.17 -5.77
CA LEU A 155 1.61 -16.09 -6.29
C LEU A 155 2.10 -17.05 -5.21
N ILE A 156 2.39 -16.53 -4.02
CA ILE A 156 2.82 -17.31 -2.85
C ILE A 156 1.73 -18.31 -2.45
N VAL A 157 0.47 -17.88 -2.40
CA VAL A 157 -0.67 -18.76 -2.08
C VAL A 157 -0.80 -19.87 -3.12
N ARG A 158 -0.74 -19.54 -4.41
CA ARG A 158 -0.79 -20.55 -5.49
C ARG A 158 0.35 -21.56 -5.37
N LEU A 159 1.57 -21.10 -5.16
CA LEU A 159 2.74 -21.96 -5.02
C LEU A 159 2.60 -22.89 -3.80
N TRP A 160 2.18 -22.35 -2.65
CA TRP A 160 1.99 -23.11 -1.43
C TRP A 160 0.92 -24.20 -1.58
N LEU A 161 -0.19 -23.90 -2.27
CA LEU A 161 -1.23 -24.89 -2.56
C LEU A 161 -0.74 -25.98 -3.51
N HIS A 162 0.06 -25.65 -4.53
CA HIS A 162 0.64 -26.66 -5.43
C HIS A 162 1.60 -27.60 -4.70
N LEU A 163 2.44 -27.07 -3.81
CA LEU A 163 3.35 -27.89 -3.00
C LEU A 163 2.62 -28.82 -2.03
N ARG A 164 1.43 -28.43 -1.55
CA ARG A 164 0.58 -29.27 -0.69
C ARG A 164 -0.25 -30.31 -1.46
N ALA A 165 -0.57 -30.06 -2.72
CA ALA A 165 -1.34 -30.99 -3.55
C ALA A 165 -0.46 -32.07 -4.22
N GLY A 166 0.87 -31.89 -4.22
CA GLY A 166 1.84 -32.81 -4.80
C GLY A 166 2.53 -33.76 -3.81
N GLY A 167 2.04 -33.87 -2.58
CA GLY A 167 2.52 -34.82 -1.55
C GLY A 167 1.34 -35.59 -0.95
#